data_AF-A0A7J9WTU5-F1
#
_entry.id   AF-A0A7J9WTU5-F1
#
_cell.length_a   1.000
_cell.length_b   1.000
_cell.length_c   1.000
_cell.angle_alpha   90.00
_cell.angle_beta   90.00
_cell.angle_gamma   90.00
#
_symmetry.space_group_name_H-M   'P 1'
#
loop_
_entity.id
_entity.type
_entity.pdbx_description
1 polymer ?
#
loop_
_entity_poly.entity_id
_entity_poly.type
_entity_poly.pdbx_seq_one_letter_code
_entity_poly.pdbx_strand_id
1 'polypeptide(L)' 'MPKTWIDPPKVLNDAELKLVDVYNTLVKTLDESGDDLEPFERRNALKAVAALWQVMNGLDLDPGHLYDIGA' A
#
# COMPACT_ATOMS: atom_id res chain seq x y z
N MET A 1 -7.63 -4.14 37.49
CA MET A 1 -6.96 -4.89 36.41
C MET A 1 -7.34 -4.23 35.08
N PRO A 2 -6.39 -3.77 34.26
CA PRO A 2 -6.75 -3.28 32.93
C PRO A 2 -7.12 -4.49 32.07
N LYS A 3 -8.34 -4.50 31.52
CA LYS A 3 -8.72 -5.47 30.50
C LYS A 3 -8.04 -5.04 29.21
N THR A 4 -6.97 -5.73 28.84
CA THR A 4 -6.40 -5.67 27.49
C THR A 4 -7.38 -6.39 26.56
N TRP A 5 -8.36 -5.67 26.04
CA TRP A 5 -9.14 -6.14 24.91
C TRP A 5 -8.24 -5.99 23.69
N ILE A 6 -7.72 -7.11 23.20
CA ILE A 6 -7.12 -7.17 21.87
C ILE A 6 -8.31 -7.14 20.92
N ASP A 7 -8.51 -6.04 20.20
CA ASP A 7 -9.49 -6.02 19.12
C ASP A 7 -9.12 -7.13 18.13
N PRO A 8 -10.07 -7.99 17.72
CA PRO A 8 -9.77 -9.04 16.78
C PRO A 8 -9.28 -8.40 15.46
N PRO A 9 -8.30 -9.01 14.78
CA PRO A 9 -7.82 -8.48 13.52
C PRO A 9 -8.98 -8.33 12.54
N LYS A 10 -9.03 -7.18 11.87
CA LYS A 10 -10.08 -6.87 10.90
C LYS A 10 -10.11 -7.92 9.81
N VAL A 11 -11.28 -8.51 9.58
CA VAL A 11 -11.54 -9.29 8.35
C VAL A 11 -11.84 -8.28 7.24
N LEU A 12 -11.04 -8.30 6.18
CA LEU A 12 -11.20 -7.41 5.04
C LEU A 12 -12.41 -7.80 4.21
N ASN A 13 -13.14 -6.81 3.71
CA ASN A 13 -14.19 -7.03 2.70
C ASN A 13 -13.59 -7.06 1.28
N ASP A 14 -14.40 -7.45 0.29
CA ASP A 14 -13.98 -7.57 -1.10
C ASP A 14 -13.41 -6.28 -1.71
N ALA A 15 -13.90 -5.10 -1.29
CA ALA A 15 -13.40 -3.82 -1.79
C ALA A 15 -12.03 -3.49 -1.19
N GLU A 16 -11.84 -3.76 0.10
CA GLU A 16 -10.56 -3.59 0.80
C GLU A 16 -9.50 -4.54 0.23
N LEU A 17 -9.86 -5.81 0.00
CA LEU A 17 -8.98 -6.78 -0.65
C LEU A 17 -8.51 -6.31 -2.04
N LYS A 18 -9.40 -5.71 -2.83
CA LYS A 18 -9.04 -5.14 -4.14
C LYS A 18 -8.10 -3.95 -4.01
N LEU A 19 -8.28 -3.07 -3.02
CA LEU A 19 -7.37 -1.95 -2.79
C LEU A 19 -5.97 -2.42 -2.37
N VAL A 20 -5.91 -3.47 -1.53
CA VAL A 20 -4.65 -4.13 -1.16
C VAL A 20 -3.95 -4.72 -2.39
N ASP A 21 -4.70 -5.38 -3.28
CA ASP A 21 -4.15 -5.96 -4.51
C ASP A 21 -3.59 -4.90 -5.47
N VAL A 22 -4.31 -3.78 -5.64
CA VAL A 22 -3.85 -2.65 -6.44
C VAL A 22 -2.57 -2.04 -5.85
N TYR A 23 -2.49 -1.90 -4.52
CA TYR A 23 -1.28 -1.42 -3.84
C TYR A 23 -0.08 -2.32 -4.14
N ASN A 24 -0.22 -3.62 -3.87
CA ASN A 24 0.85 -4.59 -4.05
C ASN A 24 1.31 -4.67 -5.51
N THR A 25 0.36 -4.66 -6.45
CA THR A 25 0.66 -4.69 -7.88
C THR A 25 1.42 -3.44 -8.29
N LEU A 26 0.97 -2.25 -7.89
CA LEU A 26 1.61 -1.00 -8.27
C LEU A 26 3.01 -0.85 -7.67
N VAL A 27 3.20 -1.23 -6.39
CA VAL A 27 4.51 -1.24 -5.74
C VAL A 27 5.46 -2.18 -6.50
N LYS A 28 5.01 -3.39 -6.82
CA LYS A 28 5.79 -4.37 -7.59
C LYS A 28 6.16 -3.83 -8.97
N THR A 29 5.23 -3.21 -9.70
CA THR A 29 5.50 -2.61 -11.01
C THR A 29 6.56 -1.50 -10.93
N LEU A 30 6.49 -0.65 -9.90
CA LEU A 30 7.48 0.42 -9.71
C LEU A 30 8.86 -0.10 -9.31
N ASP A 31 8.92 -1.19 -8.55
CA ASP A 31 10.16 -1.85 -8.17
C ASP A 31 10.82 -2.58 -9.36
N GLU A 32 10.06 -3.38 -10.10
CA GLU A 32 10.60 -4.22 -11.18
C GLU A 32 10.80 -3.49 -12.52
N SER A 33 10.02 -2.45 -12.79
CA SER A 33 9.98 -1.81 -14.13
C SER A 33 9.78 -0.30 -14.07
N GLY A 34 9.96 0.33 -12.90
CA GLY A 34 9.75 1.77 -12.73
C GLY A 34 10.70 2.65 -13.55
N ASP A 35 11.85 2.11 -13.97
CA ASP A 35 12.84 2.78 -14.82
C ASP A 35 12.46 2.81 -16.30
N ASP A 36 11.51 1.97 -16.72
CA ASP A 36 10.96 1.97 -18.09
C ASP A 36 9.86 3.06 -18.27
N LEU A 37 9.43 3.69 -17.17
CA LEU A 37 8.38 4.70 -17.18
C LEU A 37 8.94 6.08 -17.51
N GLU A 38 8.14 6.88 -18.23
CA GLU A 38 8.45 8.29 -18.39
C GLU A 38 8.44 9.01 -17.02
N PRO A 39 9.23 10.07 -16.81
CA PRO A 39 9.34 10.72 -15.50
C PRO A 39 7.99 11.18 -14.89
N PHE A 40 7.03 11.57 -15.73
CA PHE A 40 5.70 11.96 -15.26
C PHE A 40 4.83 10.77 -14.83
N GLU A 41 5.01 9.61 -15.47
CA GLU A 41 4.30 8.37 -15.17
C GLU A 41 4.76 7.83 -13.83
N ARG A 42 6.09 7.68 -13.65
CA ARG A 42 6.71 7.27 -12.38
C ARG A 42 6.28 8.17 -11.22
N ARG A 43 6.32 9.49 -11.41
CA ARG A 43 5.91 10.46 -10.38
C ARG A 43 4.44 10.32 -10.01
N ASN A 44 3.55 10.12 -10.98
CA ASN A 44 2.12 9.99 -10.71
C ASN A 44 1.78 8.64 -10.08
N ALA A 45 2.46 7.57 -10.48
CA ALA A 45 2.35 6.25 -9.87
C ALA A 45 2.79 6.27 -8.40
N LEU A 46 3.90 6.94 -8.05
CA LEU A 46 4.33 7.11 -6.66
C LEU A 46 3.28 7.84 -5.80
N LYS A 47 2.61 8.85 -6.35
CA LYS A 47 1.49 9.52 -5.65
C LYS A 47 0.31 8.58 -5.40
N ALA A 48 -0.01 7.72 -6.37
CA ALA A 48 -1.05 6.70 -6.21
C ALA A 48 -0.67 5.68 -5.14
N VAL A 49 0.60 5.23 -5.11
CA VAL A 49 1.13 4.38 -4.03
C VAL A 49 0.99 5.08 -2.68
N ALA A 50 1.36 6.35 -2.56
CA ALA A 50 1.24 7.09 -1.30
C ALA A 50 -0.22 7.18 -0.81
N ALA A 51 -1.19 7.36 -1.72
CA ALA A 51 -2.61 7.34 -1.37
C ALA A 51 -3.08 5.95 -0.92
N LEU A 52 -2.66 4.89 -1.61
CA LEU A 52 -2.98 3.50 -1.26
C LEU A 52 -2.31 3.06 0.04
N TRP A 53 -1.11 3.56 0.33
CA TRP A 53 -0.41 3.33 1.60
C TRP A 53 -1.23 3.84 2.80
N GLN A 54 -1.93 4.97 2.67
CA GLN A 54 -2.85 5.44 3.71
C GLN A 54 -4.05 4.50 3.90
N VAL A 55 -4.52 3.85 2.83
CA VAL A 55 -5.55 2.81 2.92
C VAL A 55 -5.00 1.61 3.69
N MET A 56 -3.80 1.13 3.35
CA MET A 56 -3.15 0.01 4.04
C MET A 56 -3.02 0.28 5.55
N ASN A 57 -2.57 1.48 5.93
CA ASN A 57 -2.49 1.88 7.34
C ASN A 57 -3.86 1.92 8.02
N GLY A 58 -4.87 2.46 7.34
CA GLY A 58 -6.25 2.50 7.88
C GLY A 58 -6.88 1.11 8.02
N LEU A 59 -6.29 0.09 7.39
CA LEU A 59 -6.66 -1.32 7.52
C LEU A 59 -5.80 -2.07 8.55
N ASP A 60 -4.90 -1.38 9.26
CA ASP A 60 -3.91 -1.95 10.18
C ASP A 60 -3.03 -3.05 9.54
N LEU A 61 -2.78 -2.94 8.24
CA LEU A 61 -1.86 -3.81 7.51
C LEU A 61 -0.44 -3.23 7.56
N ASP A 62 0.57 -4.07 7.41
CA ASP A 62 1.95 -3.63 7.18
C ASP A 62 2.16 -3.39 5.67
N PRO A 63 2.21 -2.13 5.20
CA PRO A 63 2.44 -1.82 3.80
C PRO A 63 3.92 -2.03 3.37
N GLY A 64 4.81 -2.33 4.31
CA GLY A 64 6.25 -2.37 4.09
C GLY A 64 6.88 -0.97 3.98
N HIS A 65 8.17 -0.97 3.65
CA HIS A 65 8.96 0.24 3.54
C HIS A 65 9.08 0.69 2.06
N LEU A 66 8.41 1.79 1.71
CA LEU A 66 8.45 2.37 0.35
C LEU A 66 9.80 3.05 0.00
N TYR A 67 10.78 3.03 0.91
CA TYR A 67 12.05 3.72 0.75
C TYR A 67 12.85 3.23 -0.48
N ASP A 68 12.63 1.98 -0.90
CA ASP A 68 13.34 1.39 -2.04
C ASP A 68 12.79 1.87 -3.40
N ILE A 69 11.53 2.32 -3.47
CA ILE A 69 10.91 2.82 -4.71
C ILE A 69 10.93 4.36 -4.83
N GLY A 70 11.39 5.07 -3.80
CA GLY A 70 11.53 6.53 -3.78
C GLY A 70 10.24 7.30 -3.50
N ALA A 71 9.33 6.73 -2.69
CA ALA A 71 8.16 7.43 -2.14
C ALA A 71 8.48 8.10 -0.79
#